data_AF-A0A453R1Y0-F1
#
_entry.id   AF-A0A453R1Y0-F1
#
_cell.length_a   1.000
_cell.length_b   1.000
_cell.length_c   1.000
_cell.angle_alpha   90.00
_cell.angle_beta   90.00
_cell.angle_gamma   90.00
#
_symmetry.space_group_name_H-M   'P 1'
#
loop_
_entity.id
_entity.type
_entity.pdbx_description
1 polymer ?
#
loop_
_entity_poly.entity_id
_entity_poly.type
_entity_poly.pdbx_seq_one_letter_code
_entity_poly.pdbx_strand_id
1 'polypeptide(L)'
;EIPLYVIVLILMIMFAVIPTVGSNIGNVQKVVDARKGSMELALAMLLPFIALLAGVAVWCYLSPSDIMKNQPHLLVIGTGSAFGYLVGRMILAHLCDEPKGLKTGMCMALVFLPFAIANALTAKINNG
;
A
#
# COMPACT_ATOMS: atom_id res chain seq x y z
N GLU A 1 -31.73 -11.96 0.75
CA GLU A 1 -31.19 -12.23 2.10
C GLU A 1 -29.76 -11.68 2.16
N ILE A 2 -29.41 -10.92 3.19
CA ILE A 2 -28.03 -10.40 3.32
C ILE A 2 -27.17 -11.53 3.90
N PRO A 3 -26.08 -11.94 3.23
CA PRO A 3 -25.22 -13.00 3.75
C PRO A 3 -24.59 -12.60 5.08
N LEU A 4 -24.53 -13.55 6.03
CA LEU A 4 -24.00 -13.31 7.38
C LEU A 4 -22.57 -12.73 7.36
N TYR A 5 -21.73 -13.16 6.42
CA TYR A 5 -20.36 -12.64 6.28
C TYR A 5 -20.34 -11.13 5.97
N VAL A 6 -21.31 -10.61 5.22
CA VAL A 6 -21.41 -9.18 4.91
C VAL A 6 -21.73 -8.38 6.17
N ILE A 7 -22.64 -8.89 7.00
CA ILE A 7 -23.01 -8.24 8.28
C ILE A 7 -21.81 -8.21 9.23
N VAL A 8 -21.09 -9.33 9.34
CA VAL A 8 -19.87 -9.43 10.16
C VAL A 8 -18.80 -8.46 9.67
N LEU A 9 -18.59 -8.35 8.35
CA LEU A 9 -17.64 -7.38 7.77
C LEU A 9 -18.02 -5.93 8.10
N ILE A 10 -19.31 -5.57 7.95
CA ILE A 10 -19.77 -4.21 8.27
C ILE A 10 -19.55 -3.89 9.74
N LEU A 11 -19.91 -4.81 10.65
CA LEU A 11 -19.69 -4.62 12.08
C LEU A 11 -18.20 -4.51 12.42
N MET A 12 -17.35 -5.33 11.81
CA MET A 12 -15.91 -5.28 12.04
C MET A 12 -15.30 -3.95 11.54
N ILE A 13 -15.77 -3.45 10.40
CA ILE A 13 -15.35 -2.13 9.89
C ILE A 13 -15.75 -1.03 10.88
N MET A 14 -17.01 -1.04 11.32
CA MET A 14 -17.56 0.01 12.20
C MET A 14 -16.91 0.03 13.59
N PHE A 15 -16.73 -1.15 14.21
CA PHE A 15 -16.33 -1.24 15.62
C PHE A 15 -14.86 -1.59 15.85
N ALA A 16 -14.16 -2.15 14.86
CA ALA A 16 -12.74 -2.47 15.00
C ALA A 16 -11.88 -1.56 14.12
N VAL A 17 -12.16 -1.47 12.82
CA VAL A 17 -11.28 -0.75 11.89
C VAL A 17 -11.30 0.75 12.14
N ILE A 18 -12.48 1.37 12.19
CA ILE A 18 -12.61 2.82 12.38
C ILE A 18 -11.95 3.29 13.69
N PRO A 19 -12.24 2.69 14.86
CA PRO A 19 -11.59 3.09 16.11
C PRO A 19 -10.06 2.89 16.09
N THR A 20 -9.59 1.79 15.51
CA THR A 20 -8.15 1.48 15.46
C THR A 20 -7.40 2.48 14.59
N VAL A 21 -7.93 2.79 13.41
CA VAL A 21 -7.34 3.79 12.51
C VAL A 21 -7.37 5.18 13.15
N GLY A 22 -8.50 5.58 13.75
CA GLY A 22 -8.62 6.86 14.45
C GLY A 22 -7.61 7.00 15.60
N SER A 23 -7.47 5.97 16.43
CA SER A 23 -6.51 5.97 17.54
C SER A 23 -5.06 6.07 17.05
N ASN A 24 -4.71 5.39 15.94
CA ASN A 24 -3.37 5.47 15.37
C ASN A 24 -3.08 6.87 14.81
N ILE A 25 -4.05 7.52 14.16
CA ILE A 25 -3.90 8.90 13.68
C ILE A 25 -3.66 9.85 14.86
N GLY A 26 -4.46 9.73 15.93
CA GLY A 26 -4.27 10.54 17.14
C GLY A 26 -2.90 10.33 17.80
N ASN A 27 -2.40 9.09 17.82
CA ASN A 27 -1.05 8.80 18.31
C ASN A 27 0.04 9.46 17.47
N VAL A 28 -0.07 9.41 16.14
CA VAL A 28 0.88 10.08 15.24
C VAL A 28 0.85 11.59 15.45
N GLN A 29 -0.33 12.21 15.53
CA GLN A 29 -0.47 13.65 15.81
C GLN A 29 0.24 14.03 17.10
N LYS A 30 -0.03 13.30 18.20
CA LYS A 30 0.61 13.54 19.50
C LYS A 30 2.14 13.44 19.43
N VAL A 31 2.69 12.48 18.67
CA VAL A 31 4.14 12.31 18.50
C VAL A 31 4.74 13.42 17.64
N VAL A 32 4.06 13.85 16.58
CA VAL A 32 4.48 14.96 15.72
C VAL A 32 4.53 16.26 16.51
N ASP A 33 3.48 16.56 17.28
CA ASP A 33 3.40 17.75 18.13
C ASP A 33 4.49 17.75 19.21
N ALA A 34 4.70 16.61 19.89
CA ALA A 34 5.74 16.47 20.92
C ALA A 34 7.16 16.67 20.38
N ARG A 35 7.41 16.35 19.11
CA ARG A 35 8.73 16.51 18.46
C ARG A 35 8.88 17.82 17.68
N LYS A 36 7.88 18.72 17.70
CA LYS A 36 7.80 19.90 16.81
C LYS A 36 8.05 19.54 15.34
N GLY A 37 7.66 18.34 14.94
CA GLY A 37 7.81 17.85 13.58
C GLY A 37 6.71 18.40 12.66
N SER A 38 6.86 18.20 11.35
CA SER A 38 5.79 18.48 10.40
C SER A 38 4.95 17.23 10.16
N MET A 39 3.63 17.37 10.26
CA MET A 39 2.64 16.35 9.86
C MET A 39 2.80 15.97 8.38
N GLU A 40 3.21 16.92 7.52
CA GLU A 40 3.43 16.69 6.09
C GLU A 40 4.62 15.75 5.85
N LEU A 41 5.67 15.86 6.67
CA LEU A 41 6.82 14.96 6.58
C LEU A 41 6.42 13.52 7.00
N ALA A 42 5.55 13.40 8.01
CA ALA A 42 4.98 12.12 8.41
C ALA A 42 4.13 11.50 7.30
N LEU A 43 3.31 12.32 6.61
CA LEU A 43 2.50 11.88 5.48
C LEU A 43 3.35 11.53 4.25
N ALA A 44 4.44 12.26 4.00
CA ALA A 44 5.35 11.97 2.91
C ALA A 44 6.02 10.58 3.04
N MET A 45 6.19 10.08 4.26
CA MET A 45 6.68 8.72 4.49
C MET A 45 5.67 7.62 4.11
N LEU A 46 4.37 7.95 4.00
CA LEU A 46 3.32 7.03 3.53
C LEU A 46 3.26 6.94 1.99
N LEU A 47 3.79 7.92 1.26
CA LEU A 47 3.77 7.96 -0.21
C LEU A 47 4.22 6.67 -0.91
N PRO A 48 5.36 6.03 -0.56
CA PRO A 48 5.80 4.81 -1.27
C PRO A 48 4.80 3.64 -1.11
N PHE A 49 4.08 3.57 0.01
CA PHE A 49 3.05 2.56 0.23
C PHE A 49 1.79 2.85 -0.57
N ILE A 50 1.36 4.12 -0.60
CA ILE A 50 0.22 4.56 -1.42
C ILE A 50 0.51 4.31 -2.90
N ALA A 51 1.72 4.63 -3.36
CA ALA A 51 2.14 4.39 -4.74
C ALA A 51 2.11 2.89 -5.10
N LEU A 52 2.58 2.02 -4.20
CA LEU A 52 2.52 0.57 -4.39
C LEU A 52 1.07 0.10 -4.53
N LEU A 53 0.21 0.46 -3.57
CA LEU A 53 -1.20 0.05 -3.56
C LEU A 53 -1.96 0.57 -4.78
N ALA A 54 -1.77 1.84 -5.14
CA ALA A 54 -2.42 2.46 -6.28
C ALA A 54 -2.00 1.77 -7.59
N GLY A 55 -0.70 1.54 -7.79
CA GLY A 55 -0.26 0.89 -9.03
C GLY A 55 -0.63 -0.59 -9.12
N VAL A 56 -0.70 -1.31 -7.99
CA VAL A 56 -1.27 -2.67 -7.95
C VAL A 56 -2.75 -2.65 -8.30
N ALA A 57 -3.53 -1.69 -7.79
CA ALA A 57 -4.94 -1.54 -8.12
C ALA A 57 -5.15 -1.23 -9.61
N VAL A 58 -4.35 -0.31 -10.16
CA VAL A 58 -4.34 0.00 -11.60
C VAL A 58 -3.97 -1.23 -12.41
N TRP A 59 -2.96 -2.00 -11.98
CA TRP A 59 -2.58 -3.24 -12.65
C TRP A 59 -3.70 -4.28 -12.62
N CYS A 60 -4.39 -4.46 -11.49
CA CYS A 60 -5.54 -5.37 -11.41
C CYS A 60 -6.68 -4.95 -12.33
N TYR A 61 -6.94 -3.66 -12.48
CA TYR A 61 -7.99 -3.12 -13.35
C TYR A 61 -7.64 -3.21 -14.85
N LEU A 62 -6.37 -3.01 -15.19
CA LEU A 62 -5.89 -3.07 -16.57
C LEU A 62 -5.52 -4.47 -17.04
N SER A 63 -5.32 -5.41 -16.13
CA SER A 63 -4.89 -6.76 -16.47
C SER A 63 -5.94 -7.49 -17.31
N PRO A 64 -5.63 -7.89 -18.56
CA PRO A 64 -6.56 -8.64 -19.40
C PRO A 64 -6.76 -10.08 -18.92
N SER A 65 -5.86 -10.60 -18.09
CA SER A 65 -5.93 -11.96 -17.53
C SER A 65 -6.71 -12.04 -16.22
N ASP A 66 -7.35 -10.94 -15.79
CA ASP A 66 -8.12 -10.85 -14.53
C ASP A 66 -7.37 -11.52 -13.37
N ILE A 67 -6.13 -11.07 -13.10
CA ILE A 67 -5.23 -11.69 -12.10
C ILE A 67 -5.91 -11.80 -10.72
N MET A 68 -6.78 -10.83 -10.37
CA MET A 68 -7.55 -10.86 -9.12
C MET A 68 -8.53 -12.04 -9.04
N LYS A 69 -9.09 -12.48 -10.17
CA LYS A 69 -10.00 -13.64 -10.24
C LYS A 69 -9.25 -14.94 -10.45
N ASN A 70 -8.24 -14.92 -11.32
CA ASN A 70 -7.57 -16.13 -11.77
C ASN A 70 -6.41 -16.56 -10.87
N GLN A 71 -5.67 -15.62 -10.26
CA GLN A 71 -4.48 -15.90 -9.45
C GLN A 71 -4.41 -14.98 -8.20
N PRO A 72 -5.47 -14.96 -7.35
CA PRO A 72 -5.52 -14.05 -6.20
C PRO A 72 -4.40 -14.31 -5.18
N HIS A 73 -4.00 -15.58 -5.00
CA HIS A 73 -2.96 -15.95 -4.05
C HIS A 73 -1.60 -15.37 -4.44
N LEU A 74 -1.24 -15.44 -5.73
CA LEU A 74 0.02 -14.92 -6.23
C LEU A 74 0.06 -13.39 -6.13
N LEU A 75 -1.07 -12.74 -6.41
CA LEU A 75 -1.23 -11.30 -6.25
C LEU A 75 -1.01 -10.89 -4.79
N VAL A 76 -1.66 -11.55 -3.83
CA VAL A 76 -1.53 -11.23 -2.40
C VAL A 76 -0.10 -11.48 -1.90
N ILE A 77 0.54 -12.59 -2.29
CA ILE A 77 1.91 -12.90 -1.87
C ILE A 77 2.91 -11.90 -2.46
N GLY A 78 2.81 -11.59 -3.76
CA GLY A 78 3.72 -10.67 -4.43
C GLY A 78 3.61 -9.24 -3.90
N THR A 79 2.37 -8.75 -3.76
CA THR A 79 2.11 -7.41 -3.22
C THR A 79 2.47 -7.30 -1.75
N GLY A 80 2.17 -8.34 -0.94
CA GLY A 80 2.58 -8.43 0.45
C GLY A 80 4.09 -8.47 0.64
N SER A 81 4.82 -9.17 -0.23
CA SER A 81 6.29 -9.22 -0.21
C SER A 81 6.90 -7.86 -0.56
N ALA A 82 6.38 -7.19 -1.60
CA ALA A 82 6.81 -5.84 -1.97
C ALA A 82 6.51 -4.82 -0.86
N PHE A 83 5.34 -4.91 -0.22
CA PHE A 83 4.98 -4.08 0.91
C PHE A 83 5.91 -4.33 2.11
N GLY A 84 6.18 -5.60 2.44
CA GLY A 84 7.10 -5.99 3.49
C GLY A 84 8.53 -5.47 3.27
N TYR A 85 9.02 -5.50 2.02
CA TYR A 85 10.30 -4.90 1.66
C TYR A 85 10.34 -3.39 1.94
N LEU A 86 9.29 -2.65 1.54
CA LEU A 86 9.19 -1.21 1.81
C LEU A 86 9.17 -0.91 3.31
N VAL A 87 8.37 -1.65 4.10
CA VAL A 87 8.33 -1.50 5.56
C VAL A 87 9.68 -1.82 6.18
N GLY A 88 10.31 -2.93 5.80
CA GLY A 88 11.60 -3.36 6.33
C GLY A 88 12.70 -2.32 6.09
N ARG A 89 12.75 -1.74 4.88
CA ARG A 89 13.70 -0.67 4.57
C ARG A 89 13.38 0.63 5.31
N MET A 90 12.11 0.96 5.52
CA MET A 90 11.71 2.13 6.32
C MET A 90 12.13 1.99 7.79
N ILE A 91 11.97 0.80 8.38
CA ILE A 91 12.42 0.51 9.74
C ILE A 91 13.94 0.60 9.83
N LEU A 92 14.67 -0.03 8.90
CA LEU A 92 16.14 0.02 8.86
C LEU A 92 16.64 1.46 8.76
N ALA A 93 16.07 2.26 7.84
CA ALA A 93 16.42 3.67 7.69
C ALA A 93 16.11 4.48 8.96
N HIS A 94 15.07 4.11 9.70
CA HIS A 94 14.79 4.74 10.99
C HIS A 94 15.79 4.36 12.08
N LEU A 95 16.26 3.10 12.12
CA LEU A 95 17.22 2.61 13.11
C LEU A 95 18.65 3.09 12.83
N CYS A 96 19.02 3.25 11.56
CA CYS A 96 20.35 3.68 11.13
C CYS A 96 20.46 5.20 10.91
N ASP A 97 19.42 5.97 11.25
CA ASP A 97 19.33 7.43 11.00
C ASP A 97 19.62 7.84 9.54
N GLU A 98 19.27 6.97 8.58
CA GLU A 98 19.38 7.25 7.15
C GLU A 98 18.20 8.12 6.65
N PRO A 99 18.38 8.90 5.57
CA PRO A 99 17.32 9.71 5.00
C PRO A 99 16.14 8.85 4.53
N LYS A 100 14.94 9.15 5.04
CA LYS A 100 13.69 8.44 4.75
C LYS A 100 12.98 9.04 3.53
N GLY A 101 12.26 8.22 2.77
CA GLY A 101 11.32 8.67 1.73
C GLY A 101 11.73 8.34 0.30
N LEU A 102 11.14 9.05 -0.67
CA LEU A 102 11.19 8.75 -2.11
C LEU A 102 12.59 8.89 -2.73
N LYS A 103 13.51 9.59 -2.06
CA LYS A 103 14.88 9.86 -2.54
C LYS A 103 15.91 8.78 -2.16
N THR A 104 15.54 7.78 -1.35
CA THR A 104 16.41 6.66 -1.00
C THR A 104 16.12 5.43 -1.85
N GLY A 105 17.10 4.52 -2.00
CA GLY A 105 17.00 3.28 -2.79
C GLY A 105 15.87 2.31 -2.39
N MET A 106 15.02 2.68 -1.43
CA MET A 106 13.82 1.97 -1.01
C MET A 106 12.78 1.85 -2.14
N CYS A 107 12.71 2.82 -3.05
CA CYS A 107 11.74 2.82 -4.14
C CYS A 107 12.14 1.96 -5.34
N MET A 108 13.27 1.25 -5.30
CA MET A 108 13.66 0.33 -6.39
C MET A 108 12.59 -0.74 -6.66
N ALA A 109 11.88 -1.19 -5.62
CA ALA A 109 10.76 -2.11 -5.78
C ALA A 109 9.58 -1.49 -6.59
N LEU A 110 9.39 -0.17 -6.53
CA LEU A 110 8.36 0.55 -7.28
C LEU A 110 8.72 0.73 -8.76
N VAL A 111 10.01 0.65 -9.14
CA VAL A 111 10.46 0.83 -10.53
C VAL A 111 9.89 -0.24 -11.46
N PHE A 112 9.59 -1.44 -10.95
CA PHE A 112 9.00 -2.52 -11.74
C PHE A 112 7.49 -2.35 -11.98
N LEU A 113 6.82 -1.51 -11.19
CA LEU A 113 5.36 -1.30 -11.26
C LEU A 113 4.93 -0.63 -12.58
N PRO A 114 5.57 0.47 -13.05
CA PRO A 114 5.27 1.08 -14.34
C PRO A 114 5.41 0.12 -15.52
N PHE A 115 6.43 -0.75 -15.51
CA PHE A 115 6.64 -1.74 -16.56
C PHE A 115 5.51 -2.79 -16.56
N ALA A 116 5.11 -3.27 -15.38
CA ALA A 116 3.98 -4.20 -15.26
C ALA A 116 2.66 -3.58 -15.76
N ILE A 117 2.41 -2.31 -15.43
CA ILE A 117 1.23 -1.56 -15.88
C ILE A 117 1.28 -1.33 -17.39
N ALA A 118 2.42 -0.93 -17.95
CA ALA A 118 2.59 -0.72 -19.39
C ALA A 118 2.38 -2.01 -20.19
N ASN A 119 2.89 -3.14 -19.67
CA ASN A 119 2.68 -4.45 -20.28
C ASN A 119 1.19 -4.86 -20.25
N ALA A 120 0.53 -4.70 -19.10
CA ALA A 120 -0.91 -4.98 -18.98
C ALA A 120 -1.75 -4.09 -19.89
N LEU A 121 -1.42 -2.81 -19.99
CA LEU A 121 -2.08 -1.85 -20.87
C LEU A 121 -1.90 -2.22 -22.34
N THR A 122 -0.69 -2.60 -22.74
CA THR A 122 -0.37 -3.01 -24.12
C THR A 122 -1.14 -4.27 -24.51
N ALA A 123 -1.13 -5.29 -23.64
CA ALA A 123 -1.89 -6.53 -23.85
C ALA A 123 -3.40 -6.26 -23.95
N LYS A 124 -3.94 -5.36 -23.12
CA LYS A 124 -5.35 -4.94 -23.19
C LYS A 124 -5.70 -4.24 -24.50
N ILE A 125 -4.83 -3.36 -25.00
CA ILE A 125 -5.02 -2.68 -26.29
C ILE A 125 -4.95 -3.69 -27.46
N ASN A 126 -4.14 -4.73 -27.34
CA ASN A 126 -3.93 -5.72 -28.39
C ASN A 126 -4.92 -6.91 -28.35
N ASN A 127 -5.99 -6.84 -27.53
CA ASN A 127 -6.98 -7.91 -27.32
C ASN A 127 -6.40 -9.25 -26.80
N GLY A 128 -5.27 -9.20 -26.08
CA GLY A 128 -4.59 -10.38 -25.54
C GLY A 128 -3.12 -10.37 -25.86
#